data_AF-A0A497MMN7-F1
#
_entry.id   AF-A0A497MMN7-F1
#
_cell.length_a   1.000
_cell.length_b   1.000
_cell.length_c   1.000
_cell.angle_alpha   90.00
_cell.angle_beta   90.00
_cell.angle_gamma   90.00
#
_symmetry.space_group_name_H-M   'P 1'
#
loop_
_entity.id
_entity.type
_entity.pdbx_description
1 polymer ?
#
loop_
_entity_poly.entity_id
_entity_poly.type
_entity_poly.pdbx_seq_one_letter_code
_entity_poly.pdbx_strand_id
1 'polypeptide(L)'
;MMRVTKAEKRAAWAVSLAMGSAVIGTAAFFWPGLHKHPDFDYFFVIAVMIAIFPPAFLDLVDRRWRSSINKNLVYLVRNVAEAQRTWMTFVKAIEESSKVDYGPLSK
;
A
#
# COMPACT_ATOMS: atom_id res chain seq x y z
N MET A 1 -6.22 -3.95 -9.10
CA MET A 1 -5.29 -3.25 -8.19
C MET A 1 -4.72 -4.27 -7.24
N MET A 2 -3.39 -4.38 -7.17
CA MET A 2 -2.67 -5.45 -6.47
C MET A 2 -2.80 -5.26 -4.95
N ARG A 3 -3.04 -6.37 -4.23
CA ARG A 3 -3.09 -6.41 -2.76
C ARG A 3 -1.68 -6.18 -2.23
N VAL A 4 -1.47 -5.08 -1.49
CA VAL A 4 -0.22 -4.90 -0.74
C VAL A 4 -0.27 -5.81 0.49
N THR A 5 0.54 -6.86 0.44
CA THR A 5 0.61 -7.93 1.42
C THR A 5 1.38 -7.45 2.66
N LYS A 6 1.09 -7.98 3.86
CA LYS A 6 1.83 -7.61 5.09
C LYS A 6 3.35 -7.84 4.94
N ALA A 7 3.73 -8.83 4.14
CA ALA A 7 5.12 -9.11 3.79
C ALA A 7 5.76 -7.99 2.96
N GLU A 8 5.05 -7.44 1.97
CA GLU A 8 5.52 -6.32 1.15
C GLU A 8 5.61 -5.03 1.97
N LYS A 9 4.70 -4.83 2.93
CA LYS A 9 4.75 -3.70 3.86
C LYS A 9 5.95 -3.78 4.82
N ARG A 10 6.26 -4.99 5.30
CA ARG A 10 7.48 -5.26 6.11
C ARG A 10 8.75 -5.15 5.27
N ALA A 11 8.75 -5.66 4.05
CA ALA A 11 9.89 -5.56 3.13
C ALA A 11 10.16 -4.10 2.77
N ALA A 12 9.13 -3.30 2.52
CA ALA A 12 9.27 -1.88 2.28
C ALA A 12 9.83 -1.13 3.49
N TRP A 13 9.37 -1.43 4.70
CA TRP A 13 9.96 -0.90 5.92
C TRP A 13 11.43 -1.32 6.08
N ALA A 14 11.76 -2.59 5.81
CA ALA A 14 13.13 -3.09 5.87
C ALA A 14 14.05 -2.43 4.83
N VAL A 15 13.58 -2.28 3.58
CA VAL A 15 14.31 -1.61 2.50
C VAL A 15 14.49 -0.12 2.78
N SER A 16 13.47 0.53 3.35
CA SER A 16 13.55 1.95 3.72
C SER A 16 14.52 2.18 4.89
N LEU A 17 14.48 1.30 5.89
CA LEU A 17 15.41 1.35 7.02
C LEU A 17 16.84 1.07 6.57
N ALA A 18 17.03 0.11 5.65
CA ALA A 18 18.32 -0.23 5.07
C ALA A 18 18.88 0.87 4.16
N MET A 19 18.04 1.51 3.33
CA MET A 19 18.45 2.66 2.52
C MET A 19 18.76 3.88 3.38
N GLY A 20 17.93 4.18 4.37
CA GLY A 20 18.19 5.29 5.30
C GLY A 20 19.48 5.10 6.08
N SER A 21 19.74 3.90 6.59
CA SER A 21 20.98 3.59 7.32
C SER A 21 22.20 3.57 6.40
N ALA A 22 22.08 3.07 5.18
CA ALA A 22 23.15 3.09 4.19
C ALA A 22 23.54 4.54 3.83
N VAL A 23 22.57 5.43 3.60
CA VAL A 23 22.90 6.83 3.25
C VAL A 23 23.52 7.57 4.44
N ILE A 24 23.03 7.38 5.66
CA ILE A 24 23.64 7.96 6.88
C ILE A 24 25.06 7.41 7.08
N GLY A 25 25.26 6.10 6.90
CA GLY A 25 26.58 5.47 7.01
C GLY A 25 27.56 5.97 5.95
N THR A 26 27.09 6.16 4.71
CA THR A 26 27.92 6.69 3.61
C THR A 26 28.28 8.15 3.86
N ALA A 27 27.34 8.96 4.35
CA ALA A 27 27.58 10.36 4.71
C ALA A 27 28.57 10.50 5.88
N ALA A 28 28.46 9.65 6.90
CA ALA A 28 29.36 9.62 8.04
C ALA A 28 30.77 9.11 7.68
N PHE A 29 30.89 8.18 6.72
CA PHE A 29 32.15 7.59 6.30
C PHE A 29 32.94 8.48 5.31
N PHE A 30 32.26 9.12 4.35
CA PHE A 30 32.91 9.98 3.35
C PHE A 30 33.24 11.39 3.86
N TRP A 31 32.47 11.92 4.82
CA TRP A 31 32.68 13.26 5.37
C TRP A 31 32.85 13.21 6.89
N PRO A 32 34.09 13.04 7.40
CA PRO A 32 34.37 13.13 8.82
C PRO A 32 34.39 14.61 9.21
N GLY A 33 33.22 15.23 9.31
CA GLY A 33 33.09 16.59 9.84
C GLY A 33 31.88 17.36 9.32
N LEU A 34 30.88 17.50 10.19
CA LEU A 34 29.69 18.36 10.06
C LEU A 34 29.98 19.83 9.71
N HIS A 35 31.24 20.26 9.78
CA HIS A 35 31.68 21.66 9.67
C HIS A 35 32.50 21.98 8.41
N LYS A 36 32.76 21.01 7.52
CA LYS A 36 33.67 21.22 6.37
C LYS A 36 33.02 21.41 5.01
N HIS A 37 31.75 21.06 4.83
CA HIS A 37 31.06 21.28 3.55
C HIS A 37 29.59 21.68 3.76
N PRO A 38 29.14 22.84 3.22
CA PRO A 38 27.74 23.27 3.28
C PRO A 38 26.79 22.33 2.50
N ASP A 39 27.33 21.44 1.67
CA ASP A 39 26.53 20.49 0.88
C ASP A 39 25.98 19.31 1.68
N PHE A 40 26.51 19.08 2.90
CA PHE A 40 26.11 17.95 3.76
C PHE A 40 24.61 18.00 4.11
N ASP A 41 24.05 19.20 4.32
CA ASP A 41 22.64 19.39 4.62
C ASP A 41 21.74 18.93 3.46
N TYR A 42 22.13 19.22 2.21
CA TYR A 42 21.36 18.78 1.04
C TYR A 42 21.36 17.24 0.91
N PHE A 43 22.51 16.60 1.12
CA PHE A 43 22.60 15.14 1.09
C PHE A 43 21.79 14.50 2.22
N PHE A 44 21.80 15.08 3.42
CA PHE A 44 21.00 14.60 4.55
C PHE A 44 19.50 14.72 4.26
N VAL A 45 19.05 15.84 3.72
CA VAL A 45 17.63 16.04 3.37
C VAL A 45 17.19 15.08 2.27
N ILE A 46 18.02 14.86 1.24
CA ILE A 46 17.72 13.89 0.17
C ILE A 46 17.67 12.47 0.71
N ALA A 47 18.58 12.10 1.62
CA ALA A 47 18.60 10.80 2.29
C ALA A 47 17.28 10.51 3.02
N VAL A 48 16.82 11.48 3.82
CA VAL A 48 15.58 11.37 4.60
C VAL A 48 14.37 11.32 3.66
N MET A 49 14.37 12.11 2.59
CA MET A 49 13.30 12.12 1.60
C MET A 49 13.17 10.76 0.91
N ILE A 50 14.29 10.15 0.49
CA ILE A 50 14.31 8.81 -0.13
C ILE A 50 13.94 7.72 0.88
N ALA A 51 14.27 7.89 2.16
CA ALA A 51 13.87 6.92 3.18
C ALA A 51 12.36 6.93 3.48
N ILE A 52 11.71 8.11 3.43
CA ILE A 52 10.29 8.27 3.77
C ILE A 52 9.36 8.04 2.57
N PHE A 53 9.83 8.29 1.35
CA PHE A 53 8.99 8.23 0.16
C PHE A 53 8.44 6.83 -0.17
N PRO A 54 9.25 5.74 -0.25
CA PRO A 54 8.75 4.39 -0.52
C PRO A 54 7.70 3.86 0.48
N PRO A 55 7.88 3.98 1.81
CA PRO A 55 6.90 3.47 2.76
C PRO A 55 5.60 4.29 2.73
N ALA A 56 5.70 5.62 2.56
CA ALA A 56 4.54 6.49 2.44
C ALA A 56 3.70 6.19 1.18
N PHE A 57 4.36 5.95 0.04
CA PHE A 57 3.69 5.61 -1.21
C PHE A 57 2.92 4.28 -1.10
N LEU A 58 3.55 3.27 -0.51
CA LEU A 58 2.89 1.97 -0.31
C LEU A 58 1.72 2.04 0.66
N ASP A 59 1.80 2.87 1.70
CA ASP A 59 0.68 3.13 2.60
C ASP A 59 -0.52 3.79 1.89
N LEU A 60 -0.26 4.71 0.96
CA LEU A 60 -1.30 5.34 0.13
C LEU A 60 -2.00 4.33 -0.77
N VAL A 61 -1.23 3.44 -1.41
CA VAL A 61 -1.78 2.39 -2.28
C VAL A 61 -2.59 1.38 -1.48
N ASP A 62 -2.11 0.92 -0.32
CA ASP A 62 -2.84 0.01 0.58
C ASP A 62 -4.16 0.64 1.05
N ARG A 63 -4.14 1.91 1.46
CA ARG A 63 -5.37 2.63 1.85
C ARG A 63 -6.38 2.73 0.70
N ARG A 64 -5.92 3.01 -0.51
CA ARG A 64 -6.80 3.11 -1.69
C ARG A 64 -7.38 1.75 -2.08
N TRP A 65 -6.61 0.67 -1.96
CA TRP A 65 -7.08 -0.69 -2.19
C TRP A 65 -8.15 -1.11 -1.18
N ARG A 66 -7.90 -0.88 0.12
CA ARG A 66 -8.88 -1.18 1.19
C ARG A 66 -10.18 -0.41 1.02
N SER A 67 -10.09 0.87 0.65
CA SER A 67 -11.28 1.69 0.39
C SER A 67 -12.09 1.15 -0.81
N SER A 68 -11.40 0.69 -1.86
CA SER A 68 -12.05 0.08 -3.02
C SER A 68 -12.76 -1.23 -2.65
N ILE A 69 -12.13 -2.08 -1.84
CA ILE A 69 -12.75 -3.32 -1.34
C ILE A 69 -14.00 -3.04 -0.51
N ASN A 70 -13.93 -2.10 0.44
CA ASN A 70 -15.11 -1.80 1.27
C ASN A 70 -16.29 -1.32 0.43
N LYS A 71 -16.05 -0.50 -0.60
CA LYS A 71 -17.11 -0.06 -1.52
C LYS A 71 -17.69 -1.25 -2.30
N ASN A 72 -16.84 -2.13 -2.78
CA ASN A 72 -17.24 -3.26 -3.61
C ASN A 72 -17.95 -4.37 -2.82
N LEU A 73 -17.61 -4.54 -1.54
CA LEU A 73 -18.31 -5.43 -0.62
C LEU A 73 -19.78 -5.01 -0.44
N VAL A 74 -20.04 -3.70 -0.32
CA VAL A 74 -21.41 -3.18 -0.19
C VAL A 74 -22.23 -3.50 -1.43
N TYR A 75 -21.63 -3.39 -2.63
CA TYR A 75 -22.29 -3.77 -3.88
C TYR A 75 -22.60 -5.27 -3.96
N LEU A 76 -21.67 -6.13 -3.53
CA LEU A 76 -21.91 -7.57 -3.44
C LEU A 76 -23.12 -7.89 -2.55
N VAL A 77 -23.15 -7.33 -1.32
CA VAL A 77 -24.25 -7.57 -0.37
C VAL A 77 -25.57 -7.04 -0.93
N ARG A 78 -25.56 -5.88 -1.58
CA ARG A 78 -26.75 -5.31 -2.22
C ARG A 78 -27.29 -6.23 -3.33
N ASN A 79 -26.42 -6.73 -4.20
CA ASN A 79 -26.81 -7.60 -5.31
C ASN A 79 -27.38 -8.94 -4.80
N VAL A 80 -26.78 -9.53 -3.76
CA VAL A 80 -27.32 -10.74 -3.13
C VAL A 80 -28.71 -10.47 -2.52
N ALA A 81 -28.89 -9.33 -1.84
CA ALA A 81 -30.18 -8.96 -1.24
C ALA A 81 -31.27 -8.69 -2.29
N GLU A 82 -30.93 -8.05 -3.42
CA GLU A 82 -31.83 -7.85 -4.55
C GLU A 82 -32.22 -9.18 -5.20
N ALA A 83 -31.28 -10.10 -5.40
CA ALA A 83 -31.57 -11.43 -5.91
C ALA A 83 -32.49 -12.21 -4.95
N GLN A 84 -32.29 -12.15 -3.63
CA GLN A 84 -33.21 -12.77 -2.67
C GLN A 84 -34.63 -12.18 -2.71
N ARG A 85 -34.79 -10.87 -2.96
CA ARG A 85 -36.10 -10.23 -3.14
C ARG A 85 -36.86 -10.74 -4.37
N THR A 86 -36.15 -11.29 -5.35
CA THR A 86 -36.74 -11.93 -6.55
C THR A 86 -37.10 -13.41 -6.34
N TRP A 87 -37.21 -13.86 -5.08
CA TRP A 87 -37.46 -15.27 -4.72
C TRP A 87 -36.35 -16.25 -5.12
N MET A 88 -35.15 -15.74 -5.38
CA MET A 88 -33.99 -16.57 -5.67
C MET A 88 -33.45 -17.19 -4.37
N THR A 89 -33.04 -18.46 -4.41
CA THR A 89 -32.39 -19.11 -3.26
C THR A 89 -31.06 -18.42 -2.95
N PHE A 90 -30.66 -18.35 -1.68
CA PHE A 90 -29.43 -17.67 -1.26
C PHE A 90 -28.18 -18.19 -1.97
N VAL A 91 -28.09 -19.50 -2.17
CA VAL A 91 -26.98 -20.14 -2.91
C VAL A 91 -26.92 -19.62 -4.34
N LYS A 92 -28.06 -19.54 -5.02
CA LYS A 92 -28.15 -19.03 -6.40
C LYS A 92 -27.87 -17.53 -6.48
N ALA A 93 -28.31 -16.75 -5.49
CA ALA A 93 -28.00 -15.32 -5.38
C ALA A 93 -26.50 -15.05 -5.24
N ILE A 94 -25.77 -15.87 -4.46
CA ILE A 94 -24.30 -15.78 -4.36
C ILE A 94 -23.64 -16.20 -5.67
N GLU A 95 -24.10 -17.28 -6.31
CA GLU A 95 -23.56 -17.74 -7.59
C GLU A 95 -23.76 -16.71 -8.70
N GLU A 96 -24.89 -16.02 -8.71
CA GLU A 96 -25.13 -14.97 -9.71
C GLU A 96 -24.33 -13.71 -9.39
N SER A 97 -24.22 -13.37 -8.10
CA SER A 97 -23.40 -12.24 -7.67
C SER A 97 -21.93 -12.48 -7.95
N SER A 98 -21.39 -13.70 -7.80
CA SER A 98 -19.97 -14.00 -8.02
C SER A 98 -19.53 -13.87 -9.48
N LYS A 99 -20.47 -13.89 -10.44
CA LYS A 99 -20.21 -13.63 -11.86
C LYS A 99 -19.99 -12.14 -12.15
N VAL A 100 -20.42 -11.26 -11.25
CA VAL A 100 -20.26 -9.80 -11.39
C VAL A 100 -18.85 -9.39 -10.97
N ASP A 101 -18.19 -8.58 -11.79
CA ASP A 101 -16.85 -8.06 -11.47
C ASP A 101 -16.92 -6.94 -10.42
N TYR A 102 -16.60 -7.29 -9.17
CA TYR A 102 -16.45 -6.34 -8.05
C TYR A 102 -15.00 -5.79 -7.93
N GLY A 103 -14.21 -5.81 -9.01
CA GLY A 103 -12.88 -5.24 -9.08
C GLY A 103 -11.86 -5.94 -8.16
N PRO A 104 -11.22 -5.25 -7.20
CA PRO A 104 -10.27 -5.90 -6.27
C PRO A 104 -10.88 -6.94 -5.33
N LEU A 105 -12.20 -7.14 -5.34
CA LEU A 105 -12.88 -8.18 -4.57
C LEU A 105 -13.10 -9.47 -5.38
N SER A 106 -13.11 -9.39 -6.71
CA SER A 106 -13.31 -10.52 -7.64
C SER A 106 -11.98 -11.18 -8.08
N LYS A 107 -10.83 -10.56 -7.75
CA LYS A 107 -9.48 -10.96 -8.15
C LYS A 107 -8.63 -11.41 -6.97
#